data_AF-A7HNI3-F1
#
_entry.id   AF-A7HNI3-F1
#
_cell.length_a   1.000
_cell.length_b   1.000
_cell.length_c   1.000
_cell.angle_alpha   90.00
_cell.angle_beta   90.00
_cell.angle_gamma   90.00
#
_symmetry.space_group_name_H-M   'P 1'
#
loop_
_entity.id
_entity.type
_entity.pdbx_description
1 polymer ?
#
loop_
_entity_poly.entity_id
_entity_poly.type
_entity_poly.pdbx_seq_one_letter_code
_entity_poly.pdbx_strand_id
1 'polypeptide(L)'
;MFGFIPLTEPEVKEMLEIMTQNDASHKKFMFTLINNNDIIAFGLSILISFVIDPVIIATIYGGSILKFLLATYFSYMIANYIINGGIYYTYIAIKFASTRKLKLKVTLNSILNSAFHVGLLTIALFLFVFVLRINTLQFAAVVNDKYNVPFEDFKAIFKHVPFVVLHFAFLFGI
;
A
#
# COMPACT_ATOMS: atom_id res chain seq x y z
N MET A 1 13.76 12.51 2.15
CA MET A 1 13.58 12.09 0.74
C MET A 1 13.15 13.31 -0.06
N PHE A 2 13.97 13.79 -1.00
CA PHE A 2 13.62 14.91 -1.88
C PHE A 2 12.48 14.47 -2.79
N GLY A 3 11.31 15.09 -2.68
CA GLY A 3 10.13 14.73 -3.49
C GLY A 3 10.24 15.17 -4.96
N PHE A 4 9.23 14.82 -5.75
CA PHE A 4 9.10 15.15 -7.19
C PHE A 4 9.29 16.64 -7.51
N ILE A 5 8.96 17.52 -6.58
CA ILE A 5 9.15 18.97 -6.66
C ILE A 5 10.32 19.35 -5.75
N PRO A 6 11.46 19.80 -6.31
CA PRO A 6 12.62 20.14 -5.50
C PRO A 6 12.33 21.35 -4.59
N LEU A 7 12.82 21.23 -3.36
CA LEU A 7 12.89 22.35 -2.42
C LEU A 7 14.15 23.17 -2.71
N THR A 8 14.04 24.49 -2.62
CA THR A 8 15.21 25.38 -2.70
C THR A 8 16.02 25.31 -1.40
N GLU A 9 17.29 25.73 -1.44
CA GLU A 9 18.14 25.75 -0.25
C GLU A 9 17.54 26.56 0.93
N PRO A 10 16.93 27.76 0.73
CA PRO A 10 16.22 28.45 1.81
C PRO A 10 15.03 27.66 2.37
N GLU A 11 14.28 26.97 1.51
CA GLU A 11 13.14 26.13 1.90
C GLU A 11 13.60 24.91 2.73
N VAL A 12 14.75 24.32 2.39
CA VAL A 12 15.36 23.22 3.17
C VAL A 12 15.85 23.72 4.52
N LYS A 13 16.51 24.89 4.56
CA LYS A 13 16.97 25.50 5.81
C LYS A 13 15.80 25.80 6.75
N GLU A 14 14.72 26.38 6.22
CA GLU A 14 13.49 26.65 6.97
C GLU A 14 12.91 25.35 7.57
N MET A 15 12.84 24.26 6.81
CA MET A 15 12.35 22.97 7.30
C MET A 15 13.21 22.39 8.43
N LEU A 16 14.54 22.53 8.37
CA LEU A 16 15.45 22.08 9.43
C LEU A 16 15.33 22.93 10.70
N GLU A 17 15.16 24.25 10.55
CA GLU A 17 14.91 25.17 11.67
C GLU A 17 13.59 24.86 12.36
N ILE A 18 12.52 24.59 11.60
CA ILE A 18 11.24 24.15 12.16
C ILE A 18 11.41 22.88 12.97
N MET A 19 12.12 21.88 12.42
CA MET A 19 12.37 20.58 13.06
C MET A 19 13.08 20.70 14.40
N THR A 20 14.04 21.62 14.49
CA THR A 20 14.85 21.86 15.69
C THR A 20 14.11 22.70 16.73
N GLN A 21 13.33 23.70 16.31
CA GLN A 21 12.64 24.61 17.23
C GLN A 21 11.38 24.02 17.87
N ASN A 22 10.74 23.03 17.22
CA ASN A 22 9.43 22.51 17.63
C ASN A 22 9.49 21.06 18.17
N ASP A 23 10.62 20.65 18.75
CA ASP A 23 10.88 19.27 19.21
C ASP A 23 9.76 18.67 20.10
N ALA A 24 9.18 19.45 21.02
CA ALA A 24 8.08 18.98 21.86
C ALA A 24 6.81 18.67 21.07
N SER A 25 6.47 19.48 20.07
CA SER A 25 5.33 19.23 19.18
C SER A 25 5.56 18.03 18.28
N HIS A 26 6.81 17.83 17.83
CA HIS A 26 7.21 16.67 17.04
C HIS A 26 7.11 15.38 17.84
N LYS A 27 7.65 15.37 19.07
CA LYS A 27 7.56 14.23 19.99
C LYS A 27 6.11 13.83 20.25
N LYS A 28 5.25 14.80 20.56
CA LYS A 28 3.82 14.53 20.80
C LYS A 28 3.12 13.94 19.57
N PHE A 29 3.40 14.48 18.39
CA PHE A 29 2.82 13.97 17.15
C PHE A 29 3.32 12.56 16.82
N MET A 30 4.64 12.32 16.90
CA MET A 30 5.24 11.01 16.68
C MET A 30 4.71 9.97 17.66
N PHE A 31 4.57 10.32 18.95
CA PHE A 31 3.99 9.44 19.96
C PHE A 31 2.53 9.09 19.64
N THR A 32 1.74 10.07 19.19
CA THR A 32 0.35 9.84 18.76
C THR A 32 0.31 8.93 17.54
N LEU A 33 1.20 9.18 16.57
CA LEU A 33 1.28 8.43 15.33
C LEU A 33 1.67 6.97 15.59
N ILE A 34 2.70 6.73 16.40
CA ILE A 34 3.16 5.37 16.77
C ILE A 34 2.06 4.61 17.52
N ASN A 35 1.45 5.23 18.53
CA ASN A 35 0.46 4.54 19.37
C ASN A 35 -0.87 4.26 18.65
N ASN A 36 -1.20 5.03 17.62
CA ASN A 36 -2.44 4.87 16.87
C ASN A 36 -2.19 4.40 15.43
N ASN A 37 -0.95 4.00 15.10
CA ASN A 37 -0.53 3.72 13.73
C ASN A 37 -1.45 2.69 13.10
N ASP A 38 -1.71 1.59 13.82
CA ASP A 38 -2.53 0.50 13.33
C ASP A 38 -3.98 0.91 13.10
N ILE A 39 -4.56 1.72 13.98
CA ILE A 39 -5.95 2.20 13.85
C ILE A 39 -6.07 3.17 12.66
N ILE A 40 -5.12 4.08 12.51
CA ILE A 40 -5.10 5.05 11.41
C ILE A 40 -4.83 4.34 10.09
N ALA A 41 -3.88 3.40 10.07
CA ALA A 41 -3.56 2.58 8.90
C ALA A 41 -4.75 1.71 8.50
N PHE A 42 -5.44 1.11 9.46
CA PHE A 42 -6.65 0.34 9.21
C PHE A 42 -7.77 1.21 8.62
N GLY A 43 -8.05 2.38 9.19
CA GLY A 43 -9.06 3.31 8.65
C GLY A 43 -8.74 3.78 7.23
N LEU A 44 -7.49 4.15 6.96
CA LEU A 44 -7.03 4.51 5.62
C LEU A 44 -7.07 3.33 4.65
N SER A 45 -6.77 2.11 5.13
CA SER A 45 -6.83 0.90 4.30
C SER A 45 -8.22 0.65 3.75
N ILE A 46 -9.27 0.93 4.53
CA ILE A 46 -10.66 0.80 4.06
C ILE A 46 -10.92 1.80 2.93
N LEU A 47 -10.51 3.07 3.08
CA LEU A 47 -10.69 4.10 2.06
C LEU A 47 -9.93 3.77 0.77
N ILE A 48 -8.68 3.31 0.90
CA ILE A 48 -7.82 2.93 -0.22
C ILE A 48 -8.37 1.66 -0.89
N SER A 49 -8.96 0.74 -0.13
CA SER A 49 -9.51 -0.50 -0.67
C SER A 49 -10.60 -0.24 -1.69
N PHE A 50 -11.47 0.75 -1.50
CA PHE A 50 -12.49 1.11 -2.51
C PHE A 50 -11.92 1.51 -3.87
N VAL A 51 -10.67 1.99 -3.93
CA VAL A 51 -10.00 2.36 -5.17
C VAL A 51 -9.34 1.14 -5.83
N ILE A 52 -8.81 0.22 -5.03
CA ILE A 52 -8.02 -0.94 -5.50
C ILE A 52 -8.90 -2.17 -5.76
N ASP A 53 -10.01 -2.29 -5.03
CA ASP A 53 -10.93 -3.44 -5.07
C ASP A 53 -11.46 -3.75 -6.49
N PRO A 54 -11.85 -2.77 -7.33
CA PRO A 54 -12.26 -3.05 -8.71
C PRO A 54 -11.16 -3.71 -9.56
N VAL A 55 -9.90 -3.34 -9.33
CA VAL A 55 -8.74 -3.89 -10.04
C VAL A 55 -8.49 -5.33 -9.59
N ILE A 56 -8.52 -5.60 -8.28
CA ILE A 56 -8.32 -6.95 -7.74
C ILE A 56 -9.47 -7.88 -8.14
N ILE A 57 -10.71 -7.39 -8.09
CA ILE A 57 -11.91 -8.14 -8.46
C ILE A 57 -11.87 -8.56 -9.93
N ALA A 58 -11.42 -7.69 -10.83
CA ALA A 58 -11.32 -7.97 -12.26
C ALA A 58 -10.18 -8.94 -12.61
N THR A 59 -9.11 -8.97 -11.83
CA THR A 59 -7.84 -9.63 -12.24
C THR A 59 -7.63 -11.01 -11.60
N ILE A 60 -8.16 -11.26 -10.39
CA ILE A 60 -8.03 -12.54 -9.69
C ILE A 60 -9.26 -13.43 -9.93
N TYR A 61 -9.06 -14.69 -10.32
CA TYR A 61 -10.09 -15.74 -10.21
C TYR A 61 -9.94 -16.44 -8.85
N GLY A 62 -10.92 -16.27 -7.96
CA GLY A 62 -10.90 -16.78 -6.59
C GLY A 62 -12.16 -16.35 -5.83
N GLY A 63 -12.43 -16.97 -4.68
CA GLY A 63 -13.58 -16.63 -3.84
C GLY A 63 -13.57 -15.16 -3.39
N SER A 64 -14.75 -14.59 -3.11
CA SER A 64 -14.93 -13.18 -2.71
C SER A 64 -14.08 -12.78 -1.49
N ILE A 65 -13.87 -13.71 -0.55
CA ILE A 65 -13.09 -13.49 0.68
C ILE A 65 -11.59 -13.29 0.38
N LEU A 66 -11.01 -14.03 -0.58
CA LEU A 66 -9.59 -13.87 -0.94
C LEU A 66 -9.32 -12.49 -1.55
N LYS A 67 -10.21 -12.07 -2.45
CA LYS A 67 -10.12 -10.77 -3.12
C LYS A 67 -10.16 -9.66 -2.09
N PHE A 68 -11.09 -9.75 -1.13
CA PHE A 68 -11.19 -8.83 -0.02
C PHE A 68 -9.93 -8.82 0.86
N LEU A 69 -9.42 -9.99 1.30
CA LEU A 69 -8.24 -10.07 2.16
C LEU A 69 -6.97 -9.50 1.49
N LEU A 70 -6.75 -9.80 0.20
CA LEU A 70 -5.63 -9.22 -0.55
C LEU A 70 -5.83 -7.71 -0.70
N ALA A 71 -7.02 -7.25 -1.07
CA ALA A 71 -7.33 -5.82 -1.17
C ALA A 71 -7.06 -5.09 0.15
N THR A 72 -7.52 -5.64 1.28
CA THR A 72 -7.29 -5.07 2.62
C THR A 72 -5.81 -5.07 2.99
N TYR A 73 -5.07 -6.17 2.76
CA TYR A 73 -3.64 -6.26 3.05
C TYR A 73 -2.81 -5.23 2.28
N PHE A 74 -2.99 -5.15 0.96
CA PHE A 74 -2.27 -4.17 0.14
C PHE A 74 -2.67 -2.73 0.50
N SER A 75 -3.95 -2.49 0.76
CA SER A 75 -4.41 -1.17 1.19
C SER A 75 -3.85 -0.78 2.56
N TYR A 76 -3.67 -1.75 3.46
CA TYR A 76 -3.04 -1.54 4.77
C TYR A 76 -1.55 -1.22 4.63
N MET A 77 -0.81 -1.98 3.82
CA MET A 77 0.61 -1.71 3.51
C MET A 77 0.81 -0.28 2.96
N ILE A 78 -0.05 0.12 2.02
CA ILE A 78 -0.05 1.47 1.45
C ILE A 78 -0.33 2.52 2.53
N ALA A 79 -1.38 2.30 3.34
CA ALA A 79 -1.75 3.22 4.41
C ALA A 79 -0.61 3.41 5.42
N ASN A 80 0.02 2.31 5.83
CA ASN A 80 1.13 2.30 6.78
C ASN A 80 2.34 3.08 6.25
N TYR A 81 2.65 2.95 4.96
CA TYR A 81 3.71 3.71 4.32
C TYR A 81 3.41 5.22 4.27
N ILE A 82 2.19 5.59 3.90
CA ILE A 82 1.73 6.99 3.85
C ILE A 82 1.85 7.65 5.24
N ILE A 83 1.46 6.93 6.29
CA ILE A 83 1.50 7.38 7.68
C ILE A 83 2.95 7.59 8.16
N ASN A 84 3.83 6.62 7.93
CA ASN A 84 5.20 6.65 8.45
C ASN A 84 6.13 7.66 7.77
N GLY A 85 5.86 8.08 6.52
CA GLY A 85 6.75 8.97 5.77
C GLY A 85 6.14 10.31 5.35
N GLY A 86 4.92 10.30 4.81
CA GLY A 86 4.34 11.45 4.12
C GLY A 86 3.56 12.38 5.05
N ILE A 87 2.75 11.81 5.94
CA ILE A 87 1.82 12.57 6.79
C ILE A 87 2.56 13.46 7.79
N TYR A 88 3.63 12.95 8.42
CA TYR A 88 4.43 13.71 9.39
C TYR A 88 5.08 14.97 8.79
N TYR A 89 5.80 14.81 7.68
CA TYR A 89 6.47 15.93 6.99
C TYR A 89 5.47 16.98 6.49
N THR A 90 4.30 16.52 6.03
CA THR A 90 3.22 17.40 5.56
C THR A 90 2.62 18.20 6.72
N TYR A 91 2.35 17.54 7.85
CA TYR A 91 1.80 18.19 9.03
C TYR A 91 2.72 19.29 9.56
N ILE A 92 4.03 19.00 9.69
CA ILE A 92 5.02 19.98 10.15
C ILE A 92 5.08 21.19 9.21
N ALA A 93 5.17 20.95 7.90
CA ALA A 93 5.23 22.03 6.92
C ALA A 93 3.95 22.89 6.96
N ILE A 94 2.76 22.29 6.96
CA ILE A 94 1.49 23.03 6.99
C ILE A 94 1.39 23.90 8.25
N LYS A 95 1.76 23.35 9.41
CA LYS A 95 1.56 24.02 10.69
C LYS A 95 2.60 25.09 10.97
N PHE A 96 3.86 24.87 10.61
CA PHE A 96 4.97 25.69 11.08
C PHE A 96 5.72 26.43 9.97
N ALA A 97 5.58 26.07 8.69
CA ALA A 97 6.21 26.84 7.62
C ALA A 97 5.65 28.27 7.56
N SER A 98 6.55 29.22 7.34
CA SER A 98 6.23 30.64 7.21
C SER A 98 5.60 30.96 5.86
N THR A 99 6.04 30.27 4.79
CA THR A 99 5.60 30.59 3.42
C THR A 99 4.51 29.64 2.91
N ARG A 100 3.46 30.21 2.31
CA ARG A 100 2.40 29.43 1.63
C ARG A 100 2.97 28.54 0.51
N LYS A 101 4.02 29.00 -0.16
CA LYS A 101 4.73 28.27 -1.21
C LYS A 101 5.36 26.97 -0.68
N LEU A 102 6.08 27.02 0.44
CA LEU A 102 6.69 25.83 1.05
C LEU A 102 5.62 24.82 1.46
N LYS A 103 4.53 25.29 2.09
CA LYS A 103 3.37 24.43 2.45
C LYS A 103 2.84 23.67 1.26
N LEU A 104 2.56 24.38 0.17
CA LEU A 104 2.03 23.77 -1.07
C LEU A 104 3.00 22.77 -1.67
N LYS A 105 4.29 23.10 -1.75
CA LYS A 105 5.32 22.18 -2.29
C LYS A 105 5.43 20.90 -1.47
N VAL A 106 5.48 20.99 -0.14
CA VAL A 106 5.60 19.81 0.73
C VAL A 106 4.35 18.95 0.63
N THR A 107 3.16 19.56 0.63
CA THR A 107 1.89 18.84 0.45
C THR A 107 1.82 18.13 -0.90
N LEU A 108 2.16 18.83 -2.00
CA LEU A 108 2.20 18.23 -3.33
C LEU A 108 3.22 17.09 -3.41
N ASN A 109 4.41 17.26 -2.84
CA ASN A 109 5.40 16.20 -2.77
C ASN A 109 4.90 14.97 -2.02
N SER A 110 4.19 15.18 -0.91
CA SER A 110 3.60 14.09 -0.13
C SER A 110 2.52 13.35 -0.92
N ILE A 111 1.64 14.08 -1.62
CA ILE A 111 0.62 13.50 -2.50
C ILE A 111 1.26 12.73 -3.66
N LEU A 112 2.25 13.33 -4.34
CA LEU A 112 2.92 12.71 -5.49
C LEU A 112 3.75 11.49 -5.07
N ASN A 113 4.49 11.55 -3.96
CA ASN A 113 5.19 10.37 -3.40
C ASN A 113 4.22 9.27 -3.01
N SER A 114 3.10 9.63 -2.38
CA SER A 114 2.07 8.66 -2.00
C SER A 114 1.47 8.02 -3.25
N ALA A 115 1.07 8.81 -4.25
CA ALA A 115 0.50 8.33 -5.50
C ALA A 115 1.48 7.47 -6.31
N PHE A 116 2.76 7.87 -6.38
CA PHE A 116 3.79 7.10 -7.05
C PHE A 116 4.03 5.76 -6.35
N HIS A 117 4.11 5.76 -5.02
CA HIS A 117 4.30 4.54 -4.25
C HIS A 117 3.07 3.60 -4.33
N VAL A 118 1.85 4.16 -4.21
CA VAL A 118 0.59 3.45 -4.48
C VAL A 118 0.61 2.85 -5.89
N GLY A 119 1.05 3.61 -6.88
CA GLY A 119 1.17 3.16 -8.27
C GLY A 119 2.15 2.00 -8.43
N LEU A 120 3.35 2.10 -7.85
CA LEU A 120 4.34 1.02 -7.83
C LEU A 120 3.80 -0.24 -7.14
N LEU A 121 3.15 -0.09 -5.98
CA LEU A 121 2.53 -1.21 -5.27
C LEU A 121 1.37 -1.81 -6.07
N THR A 122 0.57 -1.00 -6.77
CA THR A 122 -0.49 -1.48 -7.66
C THR A 122 0.08 -2.26 -8.85
N ILE A 123 1.18 -1.79 -9.44
CA ILE A 123 1.89 -2.50 -10.52
C ILE A 123 2.48 -3.82 -9.99
N ALA A 124 3.12 -3.80 -8.83
CA ALA A 124 3.67 -5.00 -8.20
C ALA A 124 2.57 -6.03 -7.90
N LEU A 125 1.43 -5.57 -7.38
CA LEU A 125 0.25 -6.39 -7.16
C LEU A 125 -0.30 -6.98 -8.47
N PHE A 126 -0.43 -6.16 -9.50
CA PHE A 126 -0.87 -6.62 -10.81
C PHE A 126 0.06 -7.69 -11.38
N LEU A 127 1.37 -7.49 -11.30
CA LEU A 127 2.38 -8.46 -11.73
C LEU A 127 2.31 -9.75 -10.90
N PHE A 128 2.20 -9.64 -9.58
CA PHE A 128 2.05 -10.79 -8.69
C PHE A 128 0.81 -11.62 -9.05
N VAL A 129 -0.34 -10.96 -9.21
CA VAL A 129 -1.60 -11.60 -9.62
C VAL A 129 -1.48 -12.24 -11.00
N PHE A 130 -0.83 -11.56 -11.94
CA PHE A 130 -0.60 -12.07 -13.29
C PHE A 130 0.28 -13.34 -13.29
N VAL A 131 1.38 -13.32 -12.53
CA VAL A 131 2.27 -14.48 -12.35
C VAL A 131 1.52 -15.63 -11.69
N LEU A 132 0.75 -15.35 -10.63
CA LEU A 132 -0.09 -16.36 -9.97
C LEU A 132 -1.05 -17.00 -10.97
N ARG A 133 -1.69 -16.19 -11.82
CA ARG A 133 -2.62 -16.66 -12.86
C ARG A 133 -1.93 -17.58 -13.88
N ILE A 134 -0.74 -17.22 -14.37
CA ILE A 134 0.01 -18.06 -15.30
C ILE A 134 0.38 -19.41 -14.65
N ASN A 135 0.94 -19.39 -13.44
CA ASN A 135 1.33 -20.62 -12.75
C ASN A 135 0.12 -21.54 -12.49
N THR A 136 -1.02 -20.95 -12.15
CA THR A 136 -2.28 -21.68 -11.92
C THR A 136 -2.76 -22.37 -13.21
N LEU A 137 -2.69 -21.68 -14.35
CA LEU A 137 -3.05 -22.24 -15.66
C LEU A 137 -2.05 -23.33 -16.11
N GLN A 138 -0.76 -23.13 -15.89
CA GLN A 138 0.28 -24.12 -16.18
C GLN A 138 0.07 -25.39 -15.36
N PHE A 139 -0.20 -25.26 -14.06
CA PHE A 139 -0.52 -26.40 -13.20
C PHE A 139 -1.77 -27.14 -13.68
N ALA A 140 -2.83 -26.41 -14.04
CA ALA A 140 -4.05 -27.02 -14.59
C ALA A 140 -3.78 -27.80 -15.88
N ALA A 141 -2.98 -27.26 -16.79
CA ALA A 141 -2.57 -27.93 -18.02
C ALA A 141 -1.79 -29.22 -17.73
N VAL A 142 -0.81 -29.17 -16.83
CA VAL A 142 -0.03 -30.36 -16.43
C VAL A 142 -0.93 -31.46 -15.84
N VAL A 143 -1.92 -31.10 -15.02
CA VAL A 143 -2.85 -32.06 -14.43
C VAL A 143 -3.87 -32.57 -15.46
N ASN A 144 -4.36 -31.72 -16.37
CA ASN A 144 -5.20 -32.12 -17.49
C ASN A 144 -4.47 -33.15 -18.37
N ASP A 145 -3.24 -32.86 -18.78
CA ASP A 145 -2.42 -33.76 -19.63
C ASP A 145 -2.13 -35.11 -18.94
N LYS A 146 -1.91 -35.10 -17.63
CA LYS A 146 -1.53 -36.30 -16.87
C LYS A 146 -2.72 -37.15 -16.41
N TYR A 147 -3.86 -36.52 -16.14
CA TYR A 147 -5.00 -37.18 -15.48
C TYR A 147 -6.33 -37.02 -16.24
N ASN A 148 -6.34 -36.38 -17.42
CA ASN A 148 -7.54 -36.09 -18.23
C ASN A 148 -8.65 -35.36 -17.47
N VAL A 149 -8.29 -34.56 -16.47
CA VAL A 149 -9.26 -33.77 -15.69
C VAL A 149 -9.70 -32.56 -16.52
N PRO A 150 -11.00 -32.35 -16.81
CA PRO A 150 -11.49 -31.19 -17.53
C PRO A 150 -11.09 -29.87 -16.85
N PHE A 151 -10.74 -28.84 -17.65
CA PHE A 151 -10.41 -27.50 -17.13
C PHE A 151 -11.52 -26.89 -16.24
N GLU A 152 -12.77 -27.28 -16.45
CA GLU A 152 -13.92 -26.81 -15.68
C GLU A 152 -13.89 -27.29 -14.22
N ASP A 153 -13.37 -28.49 -13.96
CA ASP A 153 -13.29 -29.08 -12.62
C ASP A 153 -12.21 -28.41 -11.76
N PHE A 154 -11.21 -27.81 -12.40
CA PHE A 154 -10.21 -27.02 -11.70
C PHE A 154 -10.76 -25.69 -11.16
N LYS A 155 -11.84 -25.13 -11.73
CA LYS A 155 -12.48 -23.93 -11.16
C LYS A 155 -12.95 -24.15 -9.72
N ALA A 156 -13.32 -25.39 -9.37
CA ALA A 156 -13.69 -25.77 -8.01
C ALA A 156 -12.46 -25.90 -7.08
N ILE A 157 -11.35 -26.46 -7.58
CA ILE A 157 -10.11 -26.65 -6.82
C ILE A 157 -9.40 -25.31 -6.55
N PHE A 158 -9.24 -24.47 -7.58
CA PHE A 158 -8.61 -23.16 -7.46
C PHE A 158 -9.44 -22.14 -6.67
N LYS A 159 -10.71 -22.44 -6.37
CA LYS A 159 -11.49 -21.70 -5.38
C LYS A 159 -10.88 -21.78 -3.97
N HIS A 160 -10.12 -22.84 -3.67
CA HIS A 160 -9.57 -23.17 -2.35
C HIS A 160 -8.03 -23.16 -2.27
N VAL A 161 -7.31 -23.31 -3.40
CA VAL A 161 -5.82 -23.21 -3.45
C VAL A 161 -5.26 -21.92 -2.83
N PRO A 162 -5.91 -20.74 -2.99
CA PRO A 162 -5.44 -19.51 -2.36
C PRO A 162 -5.50 -19.54 -0.83
N PHE A 163 -6.42 -20.32 -0.23
CA PHE A 163 -6.44 -20.52 1.23
C PHE A 163 -5.21 -21.28 1.69
N VAL A 164 -4.68 -22.22 0.90
CA VAL A 164 -3.45 -22.95 1.23
C VAL A 164 -2.25 -22.02 1.14
N VAL A 165 -2.15 -21.19 0.09
CA VAL A 165 -1.04 -20.23 -0.06
C VAL A 165 -1.11 -19.12 1.01
N LEU A 166 -2.29 -18.60 1.33
CA LEU A 166 -2.47 -17.64 2.45
C LEU A 166 -2.15 -18.28 3.80
N HIS A 167 -2.58 -19.53 4.02
CA HIS A 167 -2.30 -20.24 5.26
C HIS A 167 -0.80 -20.44 5.45
N PHE A 168 -0.07 -20.76 4.38
CA PHE A 168 1.39 -20.79 4.40
C PHE A 168 1.99 -19.38 4.66
N ALA A 169 1.55 -18.33 3.98
CA ALA A 169 2.04 -16.97 4.25
C ALA A 169 1.82 -16.53 5.71
N PHE A 170 0.65 -16.82 6.30
CA PHE A 170 0.34 -16.55 7.70
C PHE A 170 1.14 -17.43 8.69
N LEU A 171 1.38 -18.71 8.37
CA LEU A 171 2.18 -19.62 9.21
C LEU A 171 3.68 -19.26 9.22
N PHE A 172 4.19 -18.72 8.11
CA PHE A 172 5.60 -18.39 7.95
C PHE A 172 5.94 -16.91 8.24
N GLY A 173 4.97 -16.10 8.66
CA GLY A 173 5.21 -14.77 9.24
C GLY A 173 5.96 -13.81 8.32
N ILE A 174 5.59 -13.78 7.04
CA ILE A 174 5.96 -12.71 6.09
C ILE A 174 4.81 -11.72 6.03
#